data_AF-U9TLR8-F1
#
_entry.id   AF-U9TLR8-F1
#
_cell.length_a   1.000
_cell.length_b   1.000
_cell.length_c   1.000
_cell.angle_alpha   90.00
_cell.angle_beta   90.00
_cell.angle_gamma   90.00
#
_symmetry.space_group_name_H-M   'P 1'
#
loop_
_entity.id
_entity.type
_entity.pdbx_description
1 polymer ?
#
loop_
_entity_poly.entity_id
_entity_poly.type
_entity_poly.pdbx_seq_one_letter_code
_entity_poly.pdbx_strand_id
1 'polypeptide(L)'
;MSVIREEFVHAAIARLHALIDYNVHNDIHKQYEFKKQTVLADNSFTEDEKTFAINRMTKDYDYYKILNNSGTKRICENCKQECLATLY
;
A
#
# COMPACT_ATOMS: atom_id res chain seq x y z
N MET A 1 2.67 11.20 -19.60
CA MET A 1 1.52 11.28 -18.69
C MET A 1 0.26 11.08 -19.52
N SER A 2 -0.31 9.89 -19.44
CA SER A 2 -1.60 9.50 -19.98
C SER A 2 -2.72 9.99 -19.05
N VAL A 3 -3.94 10.11 -19.58
CA VAL A 3 -5.12 10.41 -18.75
C VAL A 3 -5.38 9.21 -17.84
N ILE A 4 -5.30 9.43 -16.53
CA ILE A 4 -5.56 8.40 -15.52
C ILE A 4 -7.08 8.18 -15.41
N ARG A 5 -7.54 6.94 -15.57
CA ARG A 5 -8.95 6.58 -15.35
C ARG A 5 -9.17 6.35 -13.85
N GLU A 6 -9.36 7.43 -13.09
CA GLU A 6 -9.45 7.34 -11.62
C GLU A 6 -10.55 6.41 -11.12
N GLU A 7 -11.75 6.44 -11.72
CA GLU A 7 -12.85 5.54 -11.34
C GLU A 7 -12.49 4.07 -11.56
N PHE A 8 -11.81 3.76 -12.66
CA PHE A 8 -11.33 2.41 -12.95
C PHE A 8 -10.32 1.96 -11.91
N VAL A 9 -9.34 2.82 -11.58
CA VAL A 9 -8.32 2.51 -10.55
C VAL A 9 -8.98 2.30 -9.18
N HIS A 10 -9.90 3.18 -8.77
CA HIS A 10 -10.62 3.04 -7.51
C HIS A 10 -11.46 1.75 -7.45
N ALA A 11 -12.17 1.41 -8.53
CA ALA A 11 -12.94 0.18 -8.63
C ALA A 11 -12.04 -1.06 -8.55
N ALA A 12 -10.89 -1.04 -9.22
CA ALA A 12 -9.91 -2.13 -9.16
C ALA A 12 -9.31 -2.28 -7.75
N ILE A 13 -8.93 -1.19 -7.09
CA ILE A 13 -8.46 -1.23 -5.69
C ILE A 13 -9.55 -1.79 -4.76
N ALA A 14 -10.82 -1.40 -4.94
CA ALA A 14 -11.93 -1.94 -4.15
C ALA A 14 -12.09 -3.46 -4.36
N ARG A 15 -11.98 -3.94 -5.60
CA ARG A 15 -11.99 -5.38 -5.92
C ARG A 15 -10.81 -6.10 -5.28
N LEU A 16 -9.61 -5.53 -5.31
CA LEU A 16 -8.43 -6.12 -4.68
C LEU A 16 -8.64 -6.33 -3.18
N HIS A 17 -9.29 -5.38 -2.49
CA HIS A 17 -9.63 -5.56 -1.07
C HIS A 17 -10.56 -6.76 -0.84
N ALA A 18 -11.55 -6.97 -1.72
CA ALA A 18 -12.46 -8.11 -1.63
C ALA A 18 -11.79 -9.46 -1.95
N LEU A 19 -10.68 -9.46 -2.69
CA LEU A 19 -9.93 -10.66 -3.08
C LEU A 19 -8.89 -11.11 -2.04
N ILE A 20 -8.67 -10.35 -0.97
CA ILE A 20 -7.69 -10.70 0.06
C ILE A 20 -8.16 -11.97 0.78
N ASP A 21 -7.37 -13.04 0.66
CA ASP A 21 -7.46 -14.16 1.59
C ASP A 21 -6.74 -13.80 2.89
N TYR A 22 -7.50 -13.51 3.94
CA TYR A 22 -6.98 -13.13 5.25
C TYR A 22 -6.27 -14.28 5.99
N ASN A 23 -6.42 -15.54 5.56
CA ASN A 23 -5.65 -16.65 6.11
C ASN A 23 -4.21 -16.66 5.57
N VAL A 24 -4.03 -16.24 4.31
CA VAL A 24 -2.72 -16.17 3.65
C VAL A 24 -2.04 -14.82 3.93
N HIS A 25 -2.78 -13.73 3.73
CA HIS A 25 -2.33 -12.35 3.93
C HIS A 25 -2.80 -11.83 5.29
N ASN A 26 -2.36 -12.51 6.36
CA ASN A 26 -2.86 -12.32 7.72
C ASN A 26 -2.36 -11.07 8.46
N ASP A 27 -1.49 -10.26 7.84
CA ASP A 27 -1.04 -8.99 8.38
C ASP A 27 -1.06 -7.89 7.30
N ILE A 28 -1.04 -6.62 7.75
CA ILE A 28 -1.19 -5.48 6.84
C ILE A 28 -0.03 -5.36 5.83
N HIS A 29 1.16 -5.88 6.15
CA HIS A 29 2.32 -5.84 5.27
C HIS A 29 2.13 -6.82 4.11
N LYS A 30 1.68 -8.05 4.41
CA LYS A 30 1.34 -9.05 3.39
C LYS A 30 0.18 -8.60 2.51
N GLN A 31 -0.85 -7.97 3.10
CA GLN A 31 -1.99 -7.44 2.35
C GLN A 31 -1.56 -6.32 1.38
N TYR A 32 -0.68 -5.42 1.84
CA TYR A 32 -0.16 -4.35 0.99
C TYR A 32 0.68 -4.91 -0.17
N GLU A 33 1.62 -5.83 0.11
CA GLU A 33 2.45 -6.44 -0.93
C GLU A 33 1.63 -7.25 -1.95
N PHE A 34 0.61 -7.99 -1.50
CA PHE A 34 -0.33 -8.67 -2.39
C PHE A 34 -0.99 -7.69 -3.36
N LYS A 35 -1.65 -6.64 -2.84
CA LYS A 35 -2.32 -5.64 -3.68
C LYS A 35 -1.36 -4.96 -4.66
N LYS A 36 -0.15 -4.61 -4.20
CA LYS A 36 0.89 -3.99 -5.03
C LYS A 36 1.33 -4.89 -6.17
N GLN A 37 1.59 -6.17 -5.89
CA GLN A 37 1.96 -7.15 -6.92
C GLN A 37 0.84 -7.39 -7.93
N THR A 38 -0.42 -7.45 -7.47
CA THR A 38 -1.56 -7.61 -8.38
C THR A 38 -1.69 -6.41 -9.33
N VAL A 39 -1.57 -5.18 -8.84
CA VAL A 39 -1.58 -3.97 -9.68
C VAL A 39 -0.43 -3.96 -10.68
N LEU A 40 0.78 -4.34 -10.26
CA LEU A 40 1.96 -4.36 -11.14
C LEU A 40 1.82 -5.40 -12.27
N ALA A 41 1.21 -6.54 -11.98
CA ALA A 41 0.98 -7.63 -12.93
C ALA A 41 -0.22 -7.40 -13.86
N ASP A 42 -1.12 -6.48 -13.52
CA ASP A 42 -2.32 -6.22 -14.31
C ASP A 42 -2.02 -5.34 -15.53
N ASN A 43 -2.07 -5.97 -16.71
CA ASN A 43 -1.83 -5.31 -17.99
C ASN A 43 -2.97 -4.38 -18.43
N SER A 44 -4.10 -4.35 -17.71
CA SER A 44 -5.20 -3.42 -17.99
C SER A 44 -4.91 -1.98 -17.51
N PHE A 45 -3.89 -1.81 -16.66
CA PHE A 45 -3.41 -0.52 -16.18
C PHE A 45 -2.28 0.02 -17.07
N THR A 46 -2.29 1.32 -17.33
CA THR A 46 -1.10 2.02 -17.81
C THR A 46 -0.07 2.17 -16.68
N GLU A 47 1.20 2.43 -17.02
CA GLU A 47 2.25 2.67 -16.01
C GLU A 47 1.95 3.88 -15.10
N ASP A 48 1.30 4.92 -15.65
CA ASP A 48 0.84 6.07 -14.86
C ASP A 48 -0.27 5.65 -13.87
N GLU A 49 -1.21 4.81 -14.31
CA GLU A 49 -2.29 4.29 -13.46
C GLU A 49 -1.77 3.33 -12.37
N LYS A 50 -0.79 2.48 -12.68
CA LYS A 50 -0.11 1.64 -11.68
C LYS A 50 0.54 2.51 -10.60
N THR A 51 1.26 3.54 -11.03
CA THR A 51 1.91 4.49 -10.11
C THR A 51 0.88 5.20 -9.24
N PHE A 52 -0.23 5.66 -9.82
CA PHE A 52 -1.32 6.29 -9.09
C PHE A 52 -1.96 5.35 -8.07
N ALA A 53 -2.27 4.11 -8.48
CA ALA A 53 -2.85 3.09 -7.61
C ALA A 53 -1.93 2.75 -6.43
N ILE A 54 -0.64 2.54 -6.70
CA ILE A 54 0.37 2.25 -5.67
C ILE A 54 0.46 3.42 -4.70
N ASN A 55 0.56 4.65 -5.18
CA ASN A 55 0.61 5.83 -4.31
C ASN A 55 -0.62 5.95 -3.40
N ARG A 56 -1.81 5.62 -3.91
CA ARG A 56 -3.03 5.59 -3.10
C ARG A 56 -2.96 4.50 -2.02
N MET A 57 -2.59 3.30 -2.39
CA MET A 57 -2.47 2.17 -1.46
C MET A 57 -1.36 2.38 -0.42
N THR A 58 -0.25 3.03 -0.79
CA THR A 58 0.85 3.37 0.13
C THR A 58 0.38 4.33 1.21
N LYS A 59 -0.41 5.36 0.86
CA LYS A 59 -0.98 6.29 1.84
C LYS A 59 -1.85 5.58 2.86
N ASP A 60 -2.73 4.68 2.39
CA ASP A 60 -3.58 3.89 3.28
C ASP A 60 -2.73 2.96 4.16
N TYR A 61 -1.74 2.28 3.57
CA TYR A 61 -0.84 1.39 4.28
C TYR A 61 -0.04 2.12 5.37
N ASP A 62 0.54 3.29 5.08
CA ASP A 62 1.27 4.08 6.06
C ASP A 62 0.36 4.58 7.20
N TYR A 63 -0.87 4.98 6.88
CA TYR A 63 -1.87 5.31 7.88
C TYR A 63 -2.14 4.14 8.84
N TYR A 64 -2.43 2.94 8.30
CA TYR A 64 -2.70 1.76 9.12
C TYR A 64 -1.47 1.24 9.87
N LYS A 65 -0.26 1.42 9.30
CA LYS A 65 1.00 1.08 9.94
C LYS A 65 1.21 1.90 11.22
N ILE A 66 0.92 3.20 11.17
CA ILE A 66 0.96 4.08 12.34
C ILE A 66 -0.12 3.69 13.34
N LEU A 67 -1.37 3.52 12.89
CA LEU A 67 -2.51 3.19 13.75
C LEU A 67 -2.29 1.88 14.52
N ASN A 68 -1.75 0.87 13.85
CA ASN A 68 -1.50 -0.46 14.42
C ASN A 68 -0.13 -0.58 15.11
N ASN A 69 0.65 0.50 15.15
CA ASN A 69 2.04 0.49 15.62
C ASN A 69 2.88 -0.66 15.00
N SER A 70 2.65 -0.93 13.71
CA SER A 70 3.25 -2.06 13.01
C SER A 70 4.44 -1.60 12.17
N GLY A 71 5.38 -2.51 11.90
CA GLY A 71 6.58 -2.23 11.10
C GLY A 71 7.85 -2.04 11.92
N THR A 72 8.95 -1.87 11.20
CA THR A 72 10.28 -1.80 11.81
C THR A 72 10.40 -0.57 12.66
N LYS A 73 10.87 -0.74 13.90
CA LYS A 73 11.20 0.38 14.78
C LYS A 73 12.70 0.62 14.74
N ARG A 74 13.10 1.88 14.89
CA ARG A 74 14.49 2.31 15.04
C ARG A 74 14.59 3.30 16.18
N ILE A 75 15.76 3.39 16.80
CA ILE A 75 16.05 4.51 17.70
C ILE A 75 16.21 5.74 16.82
N CYS A 76 15.31 6.71 16.95
CA CYS A 76 15.40 7.97 16.22
C CYS A 76 16.62 8.76 16.72
N GLU A 77 17.52 9.15 15.82
CA GLU A 77 18.73 9.89 16.19
C GLU A 77 18.43 11.24 16.81
N ASN A 78 17.30 11.87 16.44
CA ASN A 78 16.92 13.19 16.94
C ASN A 78 16.26 13.11 18.33
N CYS A 79 15.19 12.31 18.49
CA CYS A 79 14.46 12.24 19.76
C CYS A 79 14.96 11.16 20.73
N LYS A 80 15.92 10.32 20.33
CA LYS A 80 16.51 9.22 21.14
C LYS A 80 15.50 8.20 21.66
N GLN A 81 14.31 8.15 21.07
CA GLN A 81 13.25 7.21 21.40
C GLN A 81 13.10 6.15 20.32
N GLU A 82 12.51 5.01 20.69
CA GLU A 82 12.08 4.00 19.73
C GLU A 82 10.91 4.57 18.91
N CYS A 83 11.12 4.73 17.61
CA CYS A 83 10.14 5.26 16.68
C CYS A 83 9.95 4.29 15.52
N LEU A 84 8.75 4.26 14.93
CA LEU A 84 8.53 3.58 13.66
C LEU A 84 9.48 4.15 12.60
N ALA A 85 10.17 3.27 11.87
CA ALA A 85 10.97 3.63 10.72
C ALA A 85 10.02 4.00 9.57
N THR A 86 9.54 5.24 9.57
CA THR A 86 8.91 5.84 8.41
C THR A 86 10.01 6.44 7.54
N LEU A 87 9.99 6.13 6.24
CA LEU A 87 10.80 6.85 5.26
C LEU A 87 10.35 8.32 5.29
N TYR A 88 11.28 9.23 5.59
CA TYR A 88 11.15 10.65 5.28
C TYR A 88 11.87 10.90 3.97
#